data_AF-A0A523Q5J6-F1
#
_entry.id   AF-A0A523Q5J6-F1
#
_cell.length_a   1.000
_cell.length_b   1.000
_cell.length_c   1.000
_cell.angle_alpha   90.00
_cell.angle_beta   90.00
_cell.angle_gamma   90.00
#
_symmetry.space_group_name_H-M   'P 1'
#
loop_
_entity.id
_entity.type
_entity.pdbx_description
1 polymer ?
#
loop_
_entity_poly.entity_id
_entity_poly.type
_entity_poly.pdbx_seq_one_letter_code
_entity_poly.pdbx_strand_id
1 'polypeptide(L)'
;MRTKLPSGFGLLVLLALGIAASGAGAQDVATTEINVANQAELEQVAGLGPQLVERLLQARHERLFASWADAQKRIKGLGPASAKRLSDHGLRVNGQAWSQPTTSPSP
;
A
#
# COMPACT_ATOMS: atom_id res chain seq x y z
N MET A 1 -19.07 0.18 -65.17
CA MET A 1 -19.90 1.29 -64.66
C MET A 1 -19.33 1.64 -63.27
N ARG A 2 -18.44 2.61 -63.01
CA ARG A 2 -18.50 4.10 -63.15
C ARG A 2 -19.88 4.62 -62.78
N THR A 3 -20.08 5.23 -61.61
CA THR A 3 -19.77 6.66 -61.39
C THR A 3 -19.19 7.01 -60.02
N LYS A 4 -18.17 7.88 -60.06
CA LYS A 4 -17.56 8.61 -58.94
C LYS A 4 -18.53 9.61 -58.30
N LEU A 5 -18.35 9.90 -57.00
CA LEU A 5 -18.86 11.10 -56.31
C LEU A 5 -17.65 11.91 -55.76
N PRO A 6 -17.71 13.25 -55.73
CA PRO A 6 -16.55 14.11 -55.95
C PRO A 6 -15.80 14.55 -54.69
N SER A 7 -14.53 14.87 -54.94
CA SER A 7 -13.61 15.60 -54.06
C SER A 7 -13.99 17.08 -53.97
N GLY A 8 -14.04 17.62 -52.76
CA GLY A 8 -14.01 19.06 -52.46
C GLY A 8 -13.56 19.23 -51.01
N PHE A 9 -12.27 19.46 -50.75
CA PHE A 9 -11.71 20.79 -50.45
C PHE A 9 -12.56 21.59 -49.45
N GLY A 10 -12.08 21.67 -48.20
CA GLY A 10 -12.69 22.54 -47.21
C GLY A 10 -12.11 22.40 -45.82
N LEU A 11 -11.02 23.13 -45.59
CA LEU A 11 -10.66 23.73 -44.31
C LEU A 11 -9.99 22.86 -43.23
N LEU A 12 -8.65 22.90 -43.31
CA LEU A 12 -7.70 23.05 -42.22
C LEU A 12 -8.31 23.64 -40.92
N VAL A 13 -8.40 22.84 -39.87
CA VAL A 13 -8.37 23.33 -38.48
C VAL A 13 -7.29 22.53 -37.75
N LEU A 14 -6.06 23.04 -37.86
CA LEU A 14 -4.98 22.71 -36.93
C LEU A 14 -5.27 23.50 -35.64
N LEU A 15 -5.94 22.86 -34.68
CA LEU A 15 -5.88 23.31 -33.29
C LEU A 15 -5.11 22.27 -32.49
N ALA A 16 -3.80 22.48 -32.45
CA ALA A 16 -2.95 21.90 -31.42
C ALA A 16 -3.32 22.54 -30.09
N LEU A 17 -3.87 21.76 -29.16
CA LEU A 17 -3.74 22.04 -27.75
C LEU A 17 -3.27 20.76 -27.07
N GLY A 18 -1.96 20.71 -26.83
CA GLY A 18 -1.34 19.65 -26.05
C GLY A 18 -1.86 19.71 -24.62
N ILE A 19 -2.48 18.62 -24.18
CA ILE A 19 -2.64 18.34 -22.76
C ILE A 19 -1.58 17.30 -22.42
N ALA A 20 -0.40 17.81 -22.06
CA ALA A 20 0.53 17.06 -21.24
C ALA A 20 -0.06 17.00 -19.83
N ALA A 21 -0.77 15.92 -19.52
CA ALA A 21 -0.94 15.52 -18.14
C ALA A 21 0.07 14.40 -17.89
N SER A 22 1.31 14.80 -17.58
CA SER A 22 2.25 13.97 -16.84
C SER A 22 1.55 13.60 -15.54
N GLY A 23 0.88 12.45 -15.53
CA GLY A 23 0.45 11.81 -14.30
C GLY A 23 1.70 11.50 -13.52
N ALA A 24 2.05 12.39 -12.60
CA ALA A 24 2.97 12.08 -11.53
C ALA A 24 2.36 10.88 -10.80
N GLY A 25 2.84 9.69 -11.14
CA GLY A 25 2.57 8.47 -10.41
C GLY A 25 3.20 8.61 -9.04
N ALA A 26 2.53 9.31 -8.13
CA ALA A 26 2.67 9.05 -6.72
C ALA A 26 2.30 7.58 -6.57
N GLN A 27 3.32 6.74 -6.40
CA GLN A 27 3.10 5.37 -6.00
C GLN A 27 2.56 5.47 -4.58
N ASP A 28 1.24 5.51 -4.46
CA ASP A 28 0.54 5.39 -3.19
C ASP A 28 0.96 4.03 -2.65
N VAL A 29 1.89 4.02 -1.69
CA VAL A 29 2.23 2.81 -0.96
C VAL A 29 0.94 2.42 -0.29
N ALA A 30 0.26 1.42 -0.86
CA ALA A 30 -1.02 0.95 -0.39
C ALA A 30 -0.93 0.67 1.11
N THR A 31 -1.55 1.54 1.90
CA THR A 31 -1.49 1.41 3.34
C THR A 31 -2.35 0.21 3.74
N THR A 32 -1.73 -0.78 4.38
CA THR A 32 -2.40 -2.00 4.81
C THR A 32 -2.60 -1.92 6.31
N GLU A 33 -3.86 -1.79 6.74
CA GLU A 33 -4.19 -1.72 8.17
C GLU A 33 -4.43 -3.12 8.74
N ILE A 34 -3.55 -3.56 9.65
CA ILE A 34 -3.57 -4.88 10.29
C ILE A 34 -4.91 -5.24 10.95
N ASN A 35 -5.63 -4.26 11.51
CA ASN A 35 -6.89 -4.53 12.19
C ASN A 35 -8.07 -4.81 11.25
N VAL A 36 -7.97 -4.48 9.95
CA VAL A 36 -9.07 -4.63 8.99
C VAL A 36 -8.72 -5.45 7.75
N ALA A 37 -7.43 -5.50 7.37
CA ALA A 37 -6.99 -6.16 6.15
C ALA A 37 -7.35 -7.66 6.14
N ASN A 38 -7.74 -8.18 4.98
CA ASN A 38 -7.97 -9.60 4.80
C ASN A 38 -6.63 -10.35 4.62
N GLN A 39 -6.69 -11.68 4.58
CA GLN A 39 -5.48 -12.52 4.45
C GLN A 39 -4.67 -12.18 3.20
N ALA A 40 -5.33 -12.06 2.04
CA ALA A 40 -4.66 -11.81 0.77
C ALA A 40 -3.97 -10.44 0.76
N GLU A 41 -4.61 -9.41 1.30
CA GLU A 41 -4.04 -8.06 1.45
C GLU A 41 -2.79 -8.06 2.33
N LEU A 42 -2.84 -8.79 3.46
CA LEU A 42 -1.69 -8.92 4.36
C LEU A 42 -0.52 -9.66 3.69
N GLU A 43 -0.80 -10.69 2.89
CA GLU A 43 0.21 -11.44 2.14
C GLU A 43 0.85 -10.64 0.99
N GLN A 44 0.19 -9.56 0.51
CA GLN A 44 0.80 -8.62 -0.45
C GLN A 44 1.88 -7.74 0.19
N VAL A 45 1.90 -7.59 1.52
CA VAL A 45 2.90 -6.78 2.19
C VAL A 45 4.23 -7.52 2.21
N ALA A 46 5.24 -6.98 1.54
CA ALA A 46 6.54 -7.61 1.42
C ALA A 46 7.18 -7.89 2.81
N GLY A 47 7.37 -9.18 3.12
CA GLY A 47 7.88 -9.65 4.40
C GLY A 47 6.83 -10.23 5.35
N LEU A 48 5.53 -10.12 5.03
CA LEU A 48 4.46 -10.87 5.69
C LEU A 48 4.22 -12.20 4.95
N GLY A 49 4.97 -13.23 5.35
CA GLY A 49 4.76 -14.59 4.85
C GLY A 49 3.50 -15.24 5.45
N PRO A 50 3.01 -16.34 4.86
CA PRO A 50 1.74 -16.99 5.25
C PRO A 50 1.69 -17.37 6.73
N GLN A 51 2.80 -17.87 7.29
CA GLN A 51 2.87 -18.20 8.73
C GLN A 51 2.77 -16.98 9.66
N LEU A 52 3.25 -15.81 9.22
CA LEU A 52 3.16 -14.57 10.00
C LEU A 52 1.75 -14.00 9.93
N VAL A 53 1.13 -14.06 8.74
CA VAL A 53 -0.25 -13.65 8.50
C VAL A 53 -1.22 -14.52 9.30
N GLU A 54 -1.04 -15.85 9.33
CA GLU A 54 -1.87 -16.74 10.15
C GLU A 54 -1.82 -16.37 11.64
N ARG A 55 -0.62 -16.17 12.19
CA ARG A 55 -0.43 -15.74 13.59
C ARG A 55 -1.06 -14.38 13.88
N LEU A 56 -0.94 -13.44 12.95
CA LEU A 56 -1.57 -12.13 13.03
C LEU A 56 -3.09 -12.24 13.07
N LEU A 57 -3.69 -13.04 12.19
CA LEU A 57 -5.13 -13.26 12.13
C LEU A 57 -5.65 -13.97 13.39
N GLN A 58 -4.93 -14.98 13.89
CA GLN A 58 -5.24 -15.65 15.16
C GLN A 58 -5.24 -14.66 16.34
N ALA A 59 -4.18 -13.85 16.48
CA ALA A 59 -4.12 -12.85 17.52
C ALA A 59 -5.22 -11.77 17.35
N ARG A 60 -5.50 -11.34 16.11
CA ARG A 60 -6.57 -10.37 15.84
C ARG A 60 -7.94 -10.90 16.24
N HIS A 61 -8.18 -12.21 16.07
CA HIS A 61 -9.44 -12.86 16.41
C HIS A 61 -9.74 -12.79 17.91
N GLU A 62 -8.72 -12.87 18.77
CA GLU A 62 -8.89 -12.67 20.21
C GLU A 62 -9.19 -11.20 20.57
N ARG A 63 -8.46 -10.27 19.93
CA ARG A 63 -8.53 -8.82 20.21
C ARG A 63 -7.77 -8.03 19.14
N LEU A 64 -8.31 -6.87 18.75
CA LEU A 64 -7.63 -5.90 17.89
C LEU A 64 -6.32 -5.38 18.51
N PHE A 65 -5.33 -5.12 17.66
CA PHE A 65 -4.05 -4.61 18.12
C PHE A 65 -4.19 -3.14 18.54
N ALA A 66 -3.76 -2.84 19.76
CA ALA A 66 -3.78 -1.48 20.28
C ALA A 66 -2.62 -0.64 19.74
N SER A 67 -1.47 -1.29 19.50
CA SER A 67 -0.26 -0.64 19.01
C SER A 67 0.68 -1.67 18.39
N TRP A 68 1.73 -1.18 17.75
CA TRP A 68 2.81 -2.04 17.28
C TRP A 68 3.52 -2.82 18.38
N ALA A 69 3.61 -2.28 19.60
CA ALA A 69 4.20 -2.99 20.73
C ALA A 69 3.32 -4.18 21.15
N ASP A 70 2.00 -4.00 21.10
CA ASP A 70 1.02 -5.07 21.33
C ASP A 70 1.11 -6.15 20.23
N ALA A 71 1.21 -5.74 18.97
CA ALA A 71 1.41 -6.66 17.85
C ALA A 71 2.69 -7.51 18.02
N GLN A 72 3.83 -6.90 18.36
CA GLN A 72 5.10 -7.62 18.57
C GLN A 72 5.06 -8.58 19.76
N LYS A 73 4.37 -8.20 20.85
CA LYS A 73 4.22 -9.08 22.02
C LYS A 73 3.42 -10.34 21.71
N ARG A 74 2.44 -10.24 20.81
CA ARG A 74 1.49 -11.32 20.52
C ARG A 74 1.90 -12.16 19.31
N ILE A 75 2.51 -11.54 18.30
CA ILE A 75 2.93 -12.20 17.07
C ILE A 75 4.39 -12.62 17.20
N LYS A 76 4.63 -13.90 17.51
CA LYS A 76 5.99 -14.47 17.48
C LYS A 76 6.62 -14.24 16.11
N GLY A 77 7.88 -13.78 16.07
CA GLY A 77 8.60 -13.48 14.82
C GLY A 77 8.39 -12.06 14.27
N LEU A 78 7.47 -11.28 14.85
CA LEU A 78 7.38 -9.84 14.61
C LEU A 78 8.31 -9.12 15.60
N GLY A 79 9.57 -8.93 15.24
CA GLY A 79 10.52 -8.12 16.01
C GLY A 79 10.64 -6.67 15.49
N PRO A 80 11.44 -5.81 16.14
CA PRO A 80 11.56 -4.40 15.77
C PRO A 80 12.05 -4.16 14.33
N ALA A 81 12.96 -5.02 13.84
CA ALA A 81 13.46 -4.95 12.46
C ALA A 81 12.36 -5.32 11.45
N SER A 82 11.61 -6.39 11.73
CA SER A 82 10.46 -6.81 10.91
C SER A 82 9.38 -5.75 10.93
N ALA A 83 9.01 -5.21 12.10
CA ALA A 83 8.00 -4.15 12.24
C ALA A 83 8.38 -2.91 11.44
N LYS A 84 9.65 -2.49 11.50
CA LYS A 84 10.16 -1.39 10.68
C LYS A 84 10.00 -1.68 9.19
N ARG A 85 10.51 -2.82 8.72
CA ARG A 85 10.44 -3.20 7.30
C ARG A 85 9.00 -3.27 6.79
N LEU A 86 8.10 -3.89 7.56
CA LEU A 86 6.69 -4.00 7.19
C LEU A 86 6.00 -2.64 7.15
N SER A 87 6.33 -1.75 8.09
CA SER A 87 5.84 -0.37 8.07
C SER A 87 6.38 0.42 6.87
N ASP A 88 7.64 0.23 6.50
CA ASP A 88 8.23 0.83 5.29
C ASP A 88 7.48 0.34 4.03
N HIS A 89 6.95 -0.89 4.04
CA HIS A 89 6.09 -1.45 3.00
C HIS A 89 4.59 -1.14 3.14
N GLY A 90 4.22 -0.20 4.01
CA GLY A 90 2.84 0.29 4.10
C GLY A 90 1.97 -0.37 5.17
N LEU A 91 2.48 -1.35 5.94
CA LEU A 91 1.72 -1.90 7.06
C LEU A 91 1.52 -0.82 8.14
N ARG A 92 0.30 -0.72 8.68
CA ARG A 92 -0.08 0.23 9.74
C ARG A 92 -0.80 -0.50 10.86
N VAL A 93 -0.71 0.05 12.07
CA VAL A 93 -1.54 -0.34 13.22
C VAL A 93 -2.33 0.88 13.66
N ASN A 94 -3.65 0.85 13.54
CA ASN A 94 -4.53 2.00 13.78
C ASN A 94 -4.08 3.27 13.02
N GLY A 95 -3.65 3.10 11.76
CA GLY A 95 -3.13 4.17 10.92
C GLY A 95 -1.70 4.63 11.26
N GLN A 96 -1.09 4.07 12.31
CA GLN A 96 0.26 4.46 12.74
C GLN A 96 1.34 3.65 12.01
N ALA A 97 2.33 4.34 11.48
CA ALA A 97 3.59 3.72 11.05
C ALA A 97 4.41 3.27 12.28
N TRP A 98 5.30 2.30 12.08
CA TRP A 98 6.23 1.89 13.12
C TRP A 98 7.17 3.03 13.48
N SER A 99 7.32 3.29 14.77
CA SER A 99 8.35 4.16 15.33
C SER A 99 9.12 3.33 16.35
N GLN A 100 10.44 3.47 16.38
CA GLN A 100 11.22 2.78 17.39
C GLN A 100 10.73 3.20 18.78
N PRO A 101 10.50 2.26 19.71
CA PRO A 101 10.32 2.63 21.09
C PRO A 101 11.62 3.31 21.50
N THR A 102 11.56 4.60 21.83
CA THR A 102 12.70 5.32 22.38
C THR A 102 13.02 4.71 23.74
N THR A 103 13.88 3.69 23.73
CA THR A 103 14.64 3.33 24.92
C THR A 103 15.60 4.48 25.12
N SER A 104 15.19 5.47 25.91
CA SER A 104 16.10 6.48 26.41
C SER A 104 17.27 5.74 27.07
N PRO A 105 18.53 5.97 26.68
CA PRO A 105 19.64 5.48 27.49
C PRO A 105 19.48 6.15 28.86
N SER A 106 19.27 5.36 29.91
CA SER A 106 19.45 5.87 31.27
C SER A 106 20.92 6.28 31.41
N PRO A 107 21.21 7.46 32.00
CA PRO A 107 22.58 7.91 32.24
C PRO A 107 23.36 6.96 33.15
#